data_AF-A0A9P1IUQ9-F1
#
_entry.id   AF-A0A9P1IUQ9-F1
#
_cell.length_a   1.000
_cell.length_b   1.000
_cell.length_c   1.000
_cell.angle_alpha   90.00
_cell.angle_beta   90.00
_cell.angle_gamma   90.00
#
_symmetry.space_group_name_H-M   'P 1'
#
loop_
_entity.id
_entity.type
_entity.pdbx_description
1 polymer ?
#
loop_
_entity_poly.entity_id
_entity_poly.type
_entity_poly.pdbx_seq_one_letter_code
_entity_poly.pdbx_strand_id
1 'polypeptide(L)'
;MSIFNCVYCGTFGISVGLFAVQFIYRFLVLSGNPLLKTFNSWKIVLWLSILIFLGLLWGAIPWFFGKMTDKKSEYIRYYLLKTMDVNVDEIVYNGPYFYAQKADGTFDIDMESLIAIVVMYGFLFTFDNYFA
;
A
#
# COMPACT_ATOMS: atom_id res chain seq x y z
N MET A 1 9.44 -12.38 4.19
CA MET A 1 8.89 -11.21 3.47
C MET A 1 9.98 -10.66 2.57
N SER A 2 9.77 -10.61 1.26
CA SER A 2 10.82 -10.23 0.31
C SER A 2 10.93 -8.69 0.21
N ILE A 3 12.16 -8.16 0.27
CA ILE A 3 12.46 -6.73 0.12
C ILE A 3 11.83 -6.16 -1.17
N PHE A 4 11.80 -6.96 -2.24
CA PHE A 4 11.17 -6.62 -3.51
C PHE A 4 9.70 -6.19 -3.37
N ASN A 5 8.91 -6.89 -2.56
CA ASN A 5 7.49 -6.56 -2.35
C ASN A 5 7.33 -5.23 -1.60
N CYS A 6 8.19 -4.95 -0.62
CA CYS A 6 8.19 -3.69 0.11
C CYS A 6 8.59 -2.51 -0.80
N VAL A 7 9.58 -2.70 -1.67
CA VAL A 7 9.98 -1.69 -2.66
C VAL A 7 8.85 -1.44 -3.65
N TYR A 8 8.23 -2.49 -4.19
CA TYR A 8 7.09 -2.37 -5.09
C TYR A 8 5.94 -1.58 -4.46
N CYS A 9 5.51 -1.97 -3.25
CA CYS A 9 4.46 -1.31 -2.49
C CYS A 9 4.82 0.15 -2.17
N GLY A 10 6.08 0.42 -1.80
CA GLY A 10 6.55 1.79 -1.56
C GLY A 10 6.55 2.66 -2.81
N THR A 11 6.97 2.14 -3.97
CA THR A 11 6.94 2.87 -5.25
C THR A 11 5.52 3.18 -5.71
N PHE A 12 4.55 2.32 -5.40
CA PHE A 12 3.13 2.61 -5.61
C PHE A 12 2.68 3.81 -4.76
N GLY A 13 3.01 3.82 -3.46
CA GLY A 13 2.72 4.94 -2.56
C GLY A 13 3.32 6.28 -3.03
N ILE A 14 4.57 6.26 -3.53
CA ILE A 14 5.23 7.44 -4.11
C ILE A 14 4.47 7.94 -5.35
N SER A 15 4.02 7.01 -6.21
CA SER A 15 3.29 7.35 -7.44
C SER A 15 1.95 8.03 -7.14
N VAL A 16 1.20 7.53 -6.15
CA VAL A 16 -0.05 8.17 -5.67
C VAL A 16 0.24 9.56 -5.10
N GLY A 17 1.28 9.68 -4.27
CA GLY A 17 1.71 10.98 -3.74
C GLY A 17 2.08 11.97 -4.85
N LEU A 18 2.77 11.51 -5.90
CA LEU A 18 3.16 12.35 -7.03
C LEU A 18 1.94 12.91 -7.76
N PHE A 19 0.92 12.09 -8.01
CA PHE A 19 -0.34 12.57 -8.57
C PHE A 19 -1.01 13.61 -7.66
N ALA A 20 -1.02 13.38 -6.33
CA ALA A 20 -1.52 14.36 -5.35
C ALA A 20 -0.88 15.74 -5.52
N VAL A 21 0.46 15.76 -5.51
CA VAL A 21 1.23 17.00 -5.54
C VAL A 21 1.02 17.73 -6.86
N GLN A 22 0.88 16.98 -7.97
CA GLN A 22 0.54 17.55 -9.28
C GLN A 22 -0.84 18.22 -9.28
N PHE A 23 -1.86 17.59 -8.68
CA PHE A 23 -3.19 18.18 -8.54
C PHE A 23 -3.19 19.43 -7.65
N ILE A 24 -2.53 19.35 -6.48
CA ILE A 24 -2.35 20.50 -5.58
C ILE A 24 -1.69 21.65 -6.32
N TYR A 25 -0.59 21.38 -7.04
CA TYR A 25 0.12 22.40 -7.80
C TYR A 25 -0.79 23.07 -8.82
N ARG A 26 -1.53 22.30 -9.63
CA ARG A 26 -2.47 22.84 -10.63
C ARG A 26 -3.56 23.69 -9.97
N PHE A 27 -4.11 23.23 -8.85
CA PHE A 27 -5.10 23.98 -8.08
C PHE A 27 -4.53 25.32 -7.58
N LEU A 28 -3.34 25.32 -6.98
CA LEU A 28 -2.69 26.53 -6.47
C LEU A 28 -2.39 27.55 -7.58
N VAL A 29 -2.01 27.09 -8.78
CA VAL A 29 -1.82 27.94 -9.96
C VAL A 29 -3.14 28.61 -10.36
N LEU A 30 -4.24 27.85 -10.43
CA LEU A 30 -5.56 28.36 -10.82
C LEU A 30 -6.13 29.34 -9.80
N SER A 31 -5.94 29.07 -8.50
CA SER A 31 -6.43 29.94 -7.42
C SER A 31 -5.54 31.16 -7.16
N GLY A 32 -4.37 31.27 -7.81
CA GLY A 32 -3.42 32.36 -7.57
C GLY A 32 -2.89 32.41 -6.13
N ASN A 33 -2.89 31.28 -5.42
CA ASN A 33 -2.61 31.23 -3.99
C ASN A 33 -1.11 31.48 -3.71
N PRO A 34 -0.74 32.28 -2.69
CA PRO A 34 0.67 32.55 -2.33
C PRO A 34 1.49 31.28 -2.02
N LEU A 35 0.84 30.16 -1.65
CA LEU A 35 1.47 28.85 -1.49
C LEU A 35 2.20 28.37 -2.75
N LEU A 36 1.84 28.85 -3.95
CA LEU A 36 2.57 28.55 -5.18
C LEU A 36 4.06 28.92 -5.10
N LYS A 37 4.41 29.97 -4.34
CA LYS A 37 5.82 30.38 -4.12
C LYS A 37 6.64 29.30 -3.40
N THR A 38 5.99 28.36 -2.70
CA THR A 38 6.69 27.25 -2.04
C THR A 38 7.25 26.22 -3.04
N PHE A 39 6.62 26.07 -4.20
CA PHE A 39 7.10 25.18 -5.26
C PHE A 39 8.30 25.76 -6.02
N ASN A 40 8.40 27.09 -6.12
CA ASN A 40 9.49 27.77 -6.83
C ASN A 40 10.65 28.20 -5.92
N SER A 41 10.77 27.57 -4.75
CA SER A 41 11.78 27.89 -3.74
C SER A 41 12.35 26.60 -3.14
N TRP A 42 13.34 26.70 -2.24
CA TRP A 42 13.93 25.56 -1.54
C TRP A 42 12.89 24.71 -0.80
N LYS A 43 11.72 25.29 -0.49
CA LYS A 43 10.57 24.63 0.13
C LYS A 43 9.98 23.49 -0.71
N ILE A 44 10.34 23.35 -1.99
CA ILE A 44 10.00 22.16 -2.79
C ILE A 44 10.54 20.86 -2.17
N VAL A 45 11.64 20.93 -1.42
CA VAL A 45 12.18 19.77 -0.68
C VAL A 45 11.19 19.27 0.36
N LEU A 46 10.40 20.17 0.99
CA LEU A 46 9.35 19.76 1.93
C LEU A 46 8.25 18.98 1.20
N TRP A 47 7.85 19.42 0.00
CA TRP A 47 6.89 18.69 -0.82
C TRP A 47 7.40 17.30 -1.23
N LEU A 48 8.67 17.20 -1.62
CA LEU A 48 9.30 15.91 -1.94
C LEU A 48 9.44 15.01 -0.69
N SER A 49 9.68 15.59 0.49
CA SER A 49 9.75 14.82 1.74
C SER A 49 8.42 14.13 2.08
N ILE A 50 7.29 14.77 1.76
CA ILE A 50 5.96 14.17 1.92
C ILE A 50 5.83 12.95 1.02
N LEU A 51 6.28 13.04 -0.24
CA LEU A 51 6.27 11.91 -1.18
C LEU A 51 7.07 10.71 -0.67
N ILE A 52 8.28 10.98 -0.16
CA ILE A 52 9.16 9.94 0.40
C ILE A 52 8.50 9.32 1.64
N PHE A 53 7.92 10.14 2.52
CA PHE A 53 7.22 9.66 3.69
C PHE A 53 6.04 8.74 3.34
N LEU A 54 5.24 9.12 2.33
CA LEU A 54 4.15 8.29 1.83
C LEU A 54 4.65 6.95 1.28
N GLY A 55 5.75 6.97 0.51
CA GLY A 55 6.39 5.76 0.02
C GLY A 55 6.90 4.84 1.13
N LEU A 56 7.53 5.41 2.15
CA LEU A 56 8.03 4.66 3.31
C LEU A 56 6.88 4.05 4.11
N LEU A 57 5.80 4.80 4.35
CA LEU A 57 4.62 4.32 5.04
C LEU A 57 3.98 3.17 4.27
N TRP A 58 3.84 3.30 2.95
CA TRP A 58 3.31 2.25 2.08
C TRP A 58 4.22 1.01 2.00
N GLY A 59 5.54 1.17 2.00
CA GLY A 59 6.50 0.06 2.02
C GLY A 59 6.59 -0.64 3.38
N ALA A 60 6.33 0.09 4.48
CA ALA A 60 6.38 -0.44 5.84
C ALA A 60 5.20 -1.35 6.18
N ILE A 61 4.00 -1.08 5.66
CA ILE A 61 2.81 -1.90 5.91
C ILE A 61 3.04 -3.39 5.57
N PRO A 62 3.48 -3.77 4.35
CA PRO A 62 3.76 -5.17 4.05
C PRO A 62 4.94 -5.71 4.87
N TRP A 63 5.91 -4.89 5.25
CA TRP A 63 7.02 -5.34 6.09
C TRP A 63 6.56 -5.81 7.48
N PHE A 64 5.65 -5.07 8.11
CA PHE A 64 5.17 -5.37 9.45
C PHE A 64 4.00 -6.36 9.46
N PHE A 65 3.02 -6.20 8.57
CA PHE A 65 1.74 -6.93 8.61
C PHE A 65 1.59 -7.99 7.52
N GLY A 66 2.44 -7.95 6.49
CA GLY A 66 2.32 -8.84 5.34
C GLY A 66 3.15 -10.12 5.45
N LYS A 67 3.66 -10.48 6.63
CA LYS A 67 4.52 -11.68 6.79
C LYS A 67 3.80 -12.91 6.22
N MET A 68 4.43 -13.50 5.19
CA MET A 68 4.08 -14.83 4.69
C MET A 68 4.40 -15.84 5.80
N THR A 69 3.36 -16.40 6.37
CA THR A 69 3.43 -17.53 7.30
C THR A 69 3.10 -18.79 6.51
N ASP A 70 3.70 -19.93 6.86
CA ASP A 70 3.50 -21.21 6.17
C ASP A 70 2.01 -21.57 5.97
N LYS A 71 1.16 -21.24 6.97
CA LYS A 71 -0.30 -21.41 6.89
C LYS A 71 -0.96 -20.62 5.76
N LYS A 72 -0.49 -19.39 5.51
CA LYS A 72 -1.03 -18.52 4.44
C LYS A 72 -0.61 -19.05 3.07
N SER A 73 0.64 -19.52 2.97
CA SER A 73 1.18 -20.11 1.75
C SER A 73 0.47 -21.41 1.37
N GLU A 74 0.19 -22.27 2.34
CA GLU A 74 -0.51 -23.54 2.10
C GLU A 74 -1.95 -23.34 1.60
N TYR A 75 -2.69 -22.38 2.19
CA TYR A 75 -4.06 -22.07 1.75
C TYR A 75 -4.11 -21.54 0.32
N ILE A 76 -3.23 -20.59 -0.01
CA ILE A 76 -3.21 -19.96 -1.34
C ILE A 76 -2.64 -20.91 -2.41
N ARG A 77 -1.83 -21.91 -2.02
CA ARG A 77 -1.21 -22.89 -2.93
C ARG A 77 -2.24 -23.64 -3.77
N TYR A 78 -3.33 -24.11 -3.16
CA TYR A 78 -4.37 -24.81 -3.90
C TYR A 78 -5.01 -23.92 -4.98
N TYR A 79 -5.27 -22.65 -4.67
CA TYR A 79 -5.89 -21.72 -5.61
C TYR A 79 -4.94 -21.28 -6.73
N LEU A 80 -3.67 -21.01 -6.41
CA LEU A 80 -2.68 -20.61 -7.42
C LEU A 80 -2.33 -21.74 -8.39
N LEU A 81 -2.16 -22.97 -7.89
CA LEU A 81 -1.95 -24.13 -8.75
C LEU A 81 -3.16 -24.36 -9.66
N LYS A 82 -4.38 -24.25 -9.12
CA LYS A 82 -5.59 -24.52 -9.89
C LYS A 82 -5.91 -23.44 -10.93
N THR A 83 -5.66 -22.17 -10.62
CA THR A 83 -6.05 -21.04 -11.48
C THR A 83 -4.93 -20.56 -12.38
N MET A 84 -3.68 -20.60 -11.91
CA MET A 84 -2.53 -20.05 -12.64
C MET A 84 -1.48 -21.12 -13.03
N ASP A 85 -1.61 -22.37 -12.57
CA ASP A 85 -0.60 -23.44 -12.74
C ASP A 85 0.79 -23.06 -12.21
N VAL A 86 0.82 -22.24 -11.16
CA VAL A 86 2.06 -21.71 -10.57
C VAL A 86 2.21 -22.22 -9.14
N ASN A 87 3.41 -22.69 -8.81
CA ASN A 87 3.75 -23.10 -7.45
C ASN A 87 4.00 -21.87 -6.56
N VAL A 88 3.40 -21.85 -5.37
CA VAL A 88 3.59 -20.80 -4.36
C VAL A 88 5.06 -20.61 -3.99
N ASP A 89 5.84 -21.69 -4.00
CA ASP A 89 7.25 -21.65 -3.62
C ASP A 89 8.11 -20.88 -4.65
N GLU A 90 7.60 -20.70 -5.86
CA GLU A 90 8.29 -20.01 -6.95
C GLU A 90 7.91 -18.51 -7.04
N ILE A 91 6.93 -18.05 -6.25
CA ILE A 91 6.42 -16.68 -6.35
C ILE A 91 6.36 -15.95 -5.01
N VAL A 92 6.60 -14.64 -5.08
CA VAL A 92 6.30 -13.73 -3.98
C VAL A 92 4.88 -13.22 -4.17
N TYR A 93 3.92 -13.73 -3.41
CA TYR A 93 2.56 -13.22 -3.41
C TYR A 93 2.37 -12.19 -2.28
N ASN A 94 1.62 -11.13 -2.58
CA ASN A 94 1.15 -10.15 -1.61
C ASN A 94 -0.37 -10.25 -1.59
N GLY A 95 -0.92 -10.93 -0.58
CA GLY A 95 -2.35 -11.23 -0.52
C GLY A 95 -2.83 -11.24 0.92
N PRO A 96 -3.93 -10.54 1.24
CA PRO A 96 -4.53 -10.62 2.56
C PRO A 96 -5.07 -12.02 2.81
N TYR A 97 -4.70 -12.59 3.94
CA TYR A 97 -5.25 -13.86 4.39
C TYR A 97 -6.40 -13.56 5.35
N PHE A 98 -7.60 -13.30 4.84
CA PHE A 98 -8.69 -12.80 5.68
C PHE A 98 -9.21 -13.83 6.70
N TYR A 99 -9.38 -15.07 6.28
CA TYR A 99 -9.91 -16.13 7.13
C TYR A 99 -9.49 -17.53 6.64
N ALA A 100 -9.11 -18.39 7.58
CA ALA A 100 -8.99 -19.84 7.38
C ALA A 100 -10.20 -20.55 7.97
N GLN A 101 -10.75 -21.56 7.30
CA GLN A 101 -11.61 -22.51 8.00
C GLN A 101 -10.72 -23.59 8.63
N LYS A 102 -10.73 -23.70 9.96
CA LYS A 102 -10.05 -24.77 10.70
C LYS A 102 -10.84 -26.08 10.56
N ALA A 103 -10.16 -27.20 10.77
CA ALA A 103 -10.76 -28.54 10.71
C ALA A 103 -11.91 -28.78 11.72
N ASP A 104 -12.00 -27.92 12.74
CA ASP A 104 -13.07 -27.91 13.75
C ASP A 104 -14.31 -27.08 13.33
N GLY A 105 -14.31 -26.50 12.12
CA GLY A 105 -15.38 -25.65 11.60
C GLY A 105 -15.32 -24.19 12.06
N THR A 106 -14.33 -23.81 12.88
CA THR A 106 -14.13 -22.42 13.32
C THR A 106 -13.32 -21.61 12.31
N PHE A 107 -13.49 -20.29 12.30
CA PHE A 107 -12.74 -19.38 11.43
C PHE A 107 -11.53 -18.79 12.16
N ASP A 108 -10.34 -18.93 11.59
CA ASP A 108 -9.12 -18.26 12.04
C ASP A 108 -8.97 -16.94 11.28
N ILE A 109 -9.24 -15.82 11.94
CA ILE A 109 -9.18 -14.48 11.35
C ILE A 109 -7.79 -13.89 11.56
N ASP A 110 -7.12 -13.48 10.48
CA ASP A 110 -5.83 -12.81 10.57
C ASP A 110 -6.04 -11.31 10.81
N MET A 111 -5.98 -10.92 12.08
CA MET A 111 -6.15 -9.53 12.48
C MET A 111 -5.07 -8.61 11.88
N GLU A 112 -3.87 -9.12 11.61
CA GLU A 112 -2.79 -8.37 10.96
C GLU A 112 -3.16 -7.96 9.53
N SER A 113 -3.69 -8.88 8.72
CA SER A 113 -4.17 -8.56 7.36
C SER A 113 -5.34 -7.58 7.38
N LEU A 114 -6.25 -7.69 8.35
CA LEU A 114 -7.37 -6.76 8.49
C LEU A 114 -6.91 -5.34 8.84
N ILE A 115 -5.99 -5.20 9.80
CA ILE A 115 -5.42 -3.91 10.17
C ILE A 115 -4.69 -3.29 8.98
N ALA A 116 -3.88 -4.07 8.25
CA ALA A 116 -3.18 -3.59 7.06
C ALA A 116 -4.14 -3.01 6.02
N ILE A 117 -5.27 -3.70 5.79
CA ILE A 117 -6.29 -3.26 4.83
C ILE A 117 -7.03 -2.02 5.31
N VAL A 118 -7.44 -1.96 6.57
CA VAL A 118 -8.10 -0.77 7.13
C VAL A 118 -7.19 0.45 7.01
N VAL A 119 -5.89 0.29 7.30
CA VAL A 119 -4.90 1.38 7.15
C VAL A 119 -4.74 1.78 5.69
N MET A 120 -4.61 0.83 4.76
CA MET A 120 -4.45 1.12 3.33
C MET A 120 -5.68 1.81 2.72
N TYR A 121 -6.88 1.29 2.97
CA TYR A 121 -8.13 1.86 2.43
C TYR A 121 -8.52 3.15 3.15
N GLY A 122 -8.28 3.27 4.45
CA GLY A 122 -8.54 4.50 5.20
C GLY A 122 -7.72 5.66 4.67
N PHE A 123 -6.45 5.42 4.33
CA PHE A 123 -5.60 6.44 3.71
C PHE A 123 -6.10 6.86 2.32
N LEU A 124 -6.46 5.90 1.46
CA LEU A 124 -7.03 6.19 0.13
C LEU A 124 -8.36 6.94 0.23
N PHE A 125 -9.27 6.51 1.11
CA PHE A 125 -10.55 7.19 1.32
C PHE A 125 -10.35 8.62 1.80
N THR A 126 -9.43 8.84 2.73
CA THR A 126 -9.08 10.17 3.21
C THR A 126 -8.56 11.04 2.06
N PHE A 127 -7.65 10.48 1.26
CA PHE A 127 -7.08 11.14 0.10
C PHE A 127 -8.17 11.51 -0.94
N ASP A 128 -9.04 10.58 -1.30
CA ASP A 128 -10.12 10.82 -2.26
C ASP A 128 -11.07 11.93 -1.78
N ASN A 129 -11.42 11.98 -0.48
CA ASN A 129 -12.28 13.04 0.06
C ASN A 129 -11.60 14.41 0.13
N TYR A 130 -10.27 14.48 0.16
CA TYR A 130 -9.54 15.75 0.13
C TYR A 130 -9.28 16.27 -1.30
N PHE A 131 -9.38 15.41 -2.31
CA PHE A 131 -9.05 15.74 -3.70
C PHE A 131 -10.22 15.60 -4.70
N ALA A 132 -11.39 15.12 -4.27
CA ALA A 132 -12.65 15.18 -5.02
C ALA A 132 -13.39 16.51 -4.80
#